data_AF-A0A7J6I2P7-F1
#
_entry.id   AF-A0A7J6I2P7-F1
#
_cell.length_a   1.000
_cell.length_b   1.000
_cell.length_c   1.000
_cell.angle_alpha   90.00
_cell.angle_beta   90.00
_cell.angle_gamma   90.00
#
_symmetry.space_group_name_H-M   'P 1'
#
loop_
_entity.id
_entity.type
_entity.pdbx_description
1 polymer ?
#
loop_
_entity_poly.entity_id
_entity_poly.type
_entity_poly.pdbx_seq_one_letter_code
_entity_poly.pdbx_strand_id
1 'polypeptide(L)'
;VYVDEDDIARYTVKTVDDPRTLNKTVYLRPPKNILSQREVIGVWEKLIGKELHKSSISKQEFLANAKDLDYAWQVGMGHYYNVFFEGCLTNFEIGDEGVEATELYPEINYVSAVDYMKRYL
;
A
#
# COMPACT_ATOMS: atom_id res chain seq x y z
N VAL A 1 0.48 -0.86 -2.52
CA VAL A 1 -0.97 -0.75 -2.25
C VAL A 1 -1.14 0.27 -1.16
N TYR A 2 -2.01 1.26 -1.35
CA TYR A 2 -2.25 2.33 -0.39
C TYR A 2 -3.71 2.32 0.01
N VAL A 3 -4.03 2.42 1.30
CA VAL A 3 -5.40 2.40 1.79
C VAL A 3 -5.52 3.46 2.89
N ASP A 4 -6.57 4.27 2.80
CA ASP A 4 -6.90 5.26 3.83
C ASP A 4 -7.30 4.55 5.12
N GLU A 5 -6.88 5.11 6.26
CA GLU A 5 -7.04 4.51 7.57
C GLU A 5 -8.52 4.32 7.96
N ASP A 6 -9.40 5.24 7.56
CA ASP A 6 -10.83 5.14 7.83
C ASP A 6 -11.47 4.02 7.00
N ASP A 7 -11.01 3.82 5.76
CA ASP A 7 -11.48 2.70 4.93
C ASP A 7 -11.00 1.36 5.47
N ILE A 8 -9.76 1.26 5.97
CA ILE A 8 -9.28 0.07 6.69
C ILE A 8 -10.26 -0.26 7.82
N ALA A 9 -10.62 0.72 8.66
CA ALA A 9 -11.55 0.52 9.76
C ALA A 9 -12.94 0.08 9.27
N ARG A 10 -13.48 0.71 8.22
CA ARG A 10 -14.78 0.36 7.63
C ARG A 10 -14.81 -1.07 7.11
N TYR A 11 -13.79 -1.49 6.36
CA TYR A 11 -13.68 -2.87 5.88
C TYR A 11 -13.52 -3.84 7.05
N THR A 12 -12.68 -3.54 8.05
CA THR A 12 -12.52 -4.40 9.23
C THR A 12 -13.85 -4.61 9.95
N VAL A 13 -14.65 -3.57 10.20
CA VAL A 13 -15.95 -3.71 10.86
C VAL A 13 -16.91 -4.58 10.05
N LYS A 14 -16.92 -4.44 8.72
CA LYS A 14 -17.75 -5.28 7.83
C LYS A 14 -17.41 -6.77 7.91
N THR A 15 -16.16 -7.10 8.22
CA THR A 15 -15.68 -8.49 8.25
C THR A 15 -16.04 -9.25 9.52
N VAL A 16 -16.46 -8.57 10.61
CA VAL A 16 -16.60 -9.18 11.94
C VAL A 16 -17.65 -10.30 11.98
N ASP A 17 -18.83 -10.04 11.42
CA ASP A 17 -19.98 -10.96 11.45
C ASP A 17 -20.28 -11.59 10.08
N ASP A 18 -19.36 -11.45 9.12
CA ASP A 18 -19.54 -11.99 7.77
C ASP A 18 -19.02 -13.44 7.70
N PRO A 19 -19.88 -14.45 7.47
CA PRO A 19 -19.42 -15.84 7.42
C PRO A 19 -18.43 -16.11 6.27
N ARG A 20 -18.35 -15.23 5.25
CA ARG A 20 -17.39 -15.34 4.14
C ARG A 20 -15.95 -15.07 4.57
N THR A 21 -15.74 -14.41 5.71
CA THR A 21 -14.41 -14.03 6.23
C THR A 21 -13.94 -14.94 7.37
N LEU A 22 -14.81 -15.85 7.86
CA LEU A 22 -14.50 -16.78 8.93
C LEU A 22 -13.29 -17.67 8.56
N ASN A 23 -12.25 -17.64 9.38
CA ASN A 23 -10.99 -18.36 9.17
C ASN A 23 -10.32 -18.02 7.82
N LYS A 24 -10.48 -16.78 7.32
CA LYS A 24 -9.82 -16.29 6.11
C LYS A 24 -8.88 -15.13 6.43
N THR A 25 -7.88 -14.95 5.57
CA THR A 25 -7.12 -13.69 5.50
C THR A 25 -7.85 -12.72 4.60
N VAL A 26 -8.29 -11.57 5.15
CA VAL A 26 -8.91 -10.51 4.36
C VAL A 26 -7.83 -9.56 3.85
N TYR A 27 -7.68 -9.46 2.54
CA TYR A 27 -6.76 -8.56 1.88
C TYR A 27 -7.46 -7.26 1.49
N LEU A 28 -6.72 -6.16 1.57
CA LEU A 28 -7.14 -4.85 1.08
C LEU A 28 -6.28 -4.50 -0.13
N ARG A 29 -6.82 -4.71 -1.33
CA ARG A 29 -6.17 -4.36 -2.61
C ARG A 29 -7.10 -3.53 -3.49
N PRO A 30 -7.54 -2.33 -3.03
CA PRO A 30 -8.40 -1.45 -3.82
C PRO A 30 -7.78 -1.15 -5.19
N PRO A 31 -8.44 -1.49 -6.31
CA PRO A 31 -7.83 -1.45 -7.64
C PRO A 31 -7.20 -0.10 -8.02
N LYS A 32 -7.81 1.03 -7.64
CA LYS A 32 -7.27 2.37 -7.95
C LYS A 32 -6.04 2.76 -7.11
N ASN A 33 -5.71 1.99 -6.07
CA ASN A 33 -4.58 2.28 -5.17
C ASN A 33 -3.50 1.20 -5.22
N ILE A 34 -3.57 0.27 -6.16
CA ILE A 34 -2.46 -0.59 -6.54
C ILE A 34 -1.55 0.22 -7.46
N LEU A 35 -0.59 0.92 -6.85
CA LEU A 35 0.31 1.83 -7.54
C LEU A 35 1.75 1.53 -7.15
N SER A 36 2.66 1.64 -8.11
CA SER A 36 4.10 1.75 -7.87
C SER A 36 4.45 3.11 -7.25
N GLN A 37 5.63 3.21 -6.65
CA GLN A 37 6.13 4.49 -6.13
C GLN A 37 6.22 5.57 -7.22
N ARG A 38 6.59 5.19 -8.45
CA ARG A 38 6.67 6.13 -9.59
C ARG A 38 5.30 6.67 -9.99
N GLU A 39 4.27 5.84 -9.96
CA GLU A 39 2.89 6.28 -10.25
C GLU A 39 2.37 7.21 -9.16
N VAL A 40 2.65 6.92 -7.88
CA VAL A 40 2.35 7.83 -6.76
C VAL A 40 3.03 9.19 -6.94
N ILE A 41 4.32 9.21 -7.27
CA ILE A 41 5.05 10.45 -7.57
C ILE A 41 4.41 11.18 -8.76
N GLY A 42 4.05 10.46 -9.83
CA GLY A 42 3.39 11.05 -11.00
C GLY A 42 2.01 11.64 -10.70
N VAL A 43 1.26 11.04 -9.76
CA VAL A 43 0.02 11.64 -9.22
C VAL A 43 0.35 12.95 -8.51
N TRP A 44 1.35 12.94 -7.64
CA TRP A 44 1.75 14.11 -6.88
C TRP A 44 2.25 15.26 -7.78
N GLU A 45 3.11 14.98 -8.75
CA GLU A 45 3.63 15.96 -9.72
C GLU A 45 2.51 16.64 -10.52
N LYS A 46 1.49 15.87 -10.94
CA LYS A 46 0.29 16.40 -11.60
C LYS A 46 -0.50 17.34 -10.68
N LEU A 47 -0.62 16.98 -9.41
CA LEU A 47 -1.36 17.78 -8.42
C LEU A 47 -0.66 19.10 -8.11
N ILE A 48 0.66 19.10 -7.96
CA ILE A 48 1.44 20.31 -7.66
C ILE A 48 1.84 21.13 -8.90
N GLY A 49 1.58 20.61 -10.12
CA GLY A 49 1.94 21.27 -11.38
C GLY A 49 3.46 21.43 -11.58
N LYS A 50 4.28 20.59 -10.94
CA LYS A 50 5.74 20.70 -10.95
C LYS A 50 6.38 19.31 -11.02
N GLU A 51 7.41 19.19 -11.83
CA GLU A 51 8.27 18.00 -11.83
C GLU A 51 9.23 18.01 -10.65
N LEU A 52 9.31 16.89 -9.95
CA LEU A 52 10.26 16.65 -8.88
C LEU A 52 11.59 16.12 -9.46
N HIS A 53 12.69 16.53 -8.85
CA HIS A 53 13.97 15.88 -9.07
C HIS A 53 13.92 14.47 -8.48
N LYS A 54 14.20 13.46 -9.31
CA LYS A 54 14.10 12.04 -8.96
C LYS A 54 15.48 11.39 -9.00
N SER A 55 15.83 10.67 -7.94
CA SER A 55 16.98 9.76 -7.91
C SER A 55 16.49 8.32 -7.74
N SER A 56 17.33 7.36 -8.10
CA SER A 56 17.10 5.93 -7.89
C SER A 56 18.22 5.36 -7.03
N ILE A 57 17.89 4.36 -6.22
CA ILE A 57 18.85 3.62 -5.40
C ILE A 57 18.75 2.13 -5.74
N SER A 58 19.88 1.45 -5.84
CA SER A 58 19.90 0.00 -6.10
C SER A 58 19.48 -0.81 -4.87
N LYS A 59 19.03 -2.06 -5.07
CA LYS A 59 18.74 -2.99 -3.94
C LYS A 59 19.94 -3.13 -3.01
N GLN A 60 21.13 -3.29 -3.58
CA GLN A 60 22.38 -3.49 -2.85
C GLN A 60 22.76 -2.27 -2.02
N GLU A 61 22.66 -1.08 -2.62
CA GLU A 61 22.97 0.18 -1.95
C GLU A 61 21.96 0.49 -0.84
N PHE A 62 20.66 0.25 -1.08
CA PHE A 62 19.63 0.42 -0.06
C PHE A 62 19.90 -0.45 1.18
N LEU A 63 20.25 -1.73 0.96
CA LEU A 63 20.60 -2.65 2.05
C LEU A 63 21.91 -2.29 2.74
N ALA A 64 22.92 -1.81 1.99
CA ALA A 64 24.18 -1.35 2.58
C ALA A 64 23.94 -0.17 3.51
N ASN A 65 23.18 0.83 3.07
CA ASN A 65 22.84 2.01 3.86
C ASN A 65 22.06 1.69 5.14
N ALA A 66 21.28 0.60 5.14
CA ALA A 66 20.53 0.18 6.32
C ALA A 66 21.41 -0.42 7.42
N LYS A 67 22.57 -1.00 7.11
CA LYS A 67 23.39 -1.76 8.08
C LYS A 67 23.92 -0.93 9.24
N ASP A 68 24.19 0.34 8.99
CA ASP A 68 24.83 1.23 9.97
C ASP A 68 23.81 2.05 10.79
N LEU A 69 22.51 1.83 10.58
CA LEU A 69 21.43 2.49 11.31
C LEU A 69 21.14 1.80 12.66
N ASP A 70 20.49 2.49 13.59
CA ASP A 70 19.98 1.81 14.79
C ASP A 70 18.85 0.82 14.47
N TYR A 71 18.55 -0.05 15.42
CA TYR A 71 17.65 -1.17 15.23
C TYR A 71 16.24 -0.75 14.75
N ALA A 72 15.70 0.35 15.27
CA ALA A 72 14.36 0.80 14.88
C ALA A 72 14.35 1.24 13.41
N TRP A 73 15.39 1.96 12.98
CA TRP A 73 15.56 2.32 11.57
C TRP A 73 15.84 1.12 10.67
N GLN A 74 16.60 0.13 11.14
CA GLN A 74 16.80 -1.12 10.39
C GLN A 74 15.48 -1.84 10.13
N VAL A 75 14.59 -1.93 11.13
CA VAL A 75 13.25 -2.50 10.97
C VAL A 75 12.44 -1.72 9.95
N GLY A 76 12.42 -0.38 10.06
CA GLY A 76 11.75 0.49 9.08
C GLY A 76 12.26 0.27 7.66
N MET A 77 13.58 0.32 7.46
CA MET A 77 14.22 0.06 6.16
C MET A 77 13.92 -1.35 5.64
N GLY A 78 13.86 -2.36 6.51
CA GLY A 78 13.43 -3.71 6.15
C GLY A 78 12.02 -3.75 5.58
N HIS A 79 11.06 -3.00 6.14
CA HIS A 79 9.72 -2.87 5.58
C HIS A 79 9.72 -2.19 4.21
N TYR A 80 10.43 -1.06 4.07
CA TYR A 80 10.60 -0.37 2.79
C TYR A 80 11.21 -1.29 1.72
N TYR A 81 12.22 -2.09 2.09
CA TYR A 81 12.84 -3.05 1.19
C TYR A 81 11.81 -4.05 0.65
N ASN A 82 11.06 -4.70 1.54
CA ASN A 82 10.06 -5.69 1.16
C ASN A 82 8.94 -5.09 0.29
N VAL A 83 8.49 -3.88 0.61
CA VAL A 83 7.40 -3.22 -0.13
C VAL A 83 7.85 -2.74 -1.51
N PHE A 84 8.97 -2.01 -1.60
CA PHE A 84 9.36 -1.32 -2.82
C PHE A 84 10.29 -2.12 -3.74
N PHE A 85 10.98 -3.14 -3.23
CA PHE A 85 11.94 -3.93 -4.02
C PHE A 85 11.52 -5.38 -4.22
N GLU A 86 10.94 -6.02 -3.21
CA GLU A 86 10.39 -7.39 -3.35
C GLU A 86 8.92 -7.39 -3.77
N GLY A 87 8.23 -6.26 -3.63
CA GLY A 87 6.83 -6.12 -4.01
C GLY A 87 5.89 -6.97 -3.15
N CYS A 88 6.21 -7.17 -1.88
CA CYS A 88 5.52 -8.13 -1.00
C CYS A 88 4.01 -7.92 -0.85
N LEU A 89 3.49 -6.74 -1.24
CA LEU A 89 2.06 -6.46 -1.19
C LEU A 89 1.29 -7.04 -2.39
N THR A 90 1.96 -7.35 -3.50
CA THR A 90 1.32 -7.74 -4.77
C THR A 90 2.09 -8.80 -5.57
N ASN A 91 3.18 -9.36 -5.02
CA ASN A 91 3.98 -10.39 -5.69
C ASN A 91 3.40 -11.82 -5.58
N PHE A 92 2.11 -11.91 -5.23
CA PHE A 92 1.37 -13.16 -5.10
C PHE A 92 -0.11 -12.95 -5.40
N GLU A 93 -0.75 -14.02 -5.89
CA GLU A 93 -2.20 -14.10 -6.03
C GLU A 93 -2.86 -14.51 -4.71
N ILE A 94 -4.05 -13.96 -4.46
CA ILE A 94 -4.84 -14.33 -3.28
C ILE A 94 -5.35 -15.77 -3.48
N GLY A 95 -4.90 -16.69 -2.63
CA GLY A 95 -5.31 -18.10 -2.69
C GLY A 95 -6.65 -18.37 -1.98
N ASP A 96 -7.06 -19.64 -1.92
CA ASP A 96 -8.37 -20.08 -1.42
C ASP A 96 -8.68 -19.70 0.04
N GLU A 97 -7.65 -19.51 0.87
CA GLU A 97 -7.77 -19.05 2.26
C GLU A 97 -7.78 -17.52 2.41
N GLY A 98 -7.69 -16.81 1.29
CA GLY A 98 -7.76 -15.37 1.21
C GLY A 98 -9.05 -14.88 0.56
N VAL A 99 -9.47 -13.68 0.94
CA VAL A 99 -10.57 -12.95 0.29
C VAL A 99 -10.18 -11.49 0.12
N GLU A 100 -10.68 -10.81 -0.91
CA GLU A 100 -10.41 -9.39 -1.16
C GLU A 100 -11.60 -8.54 -0.72
N ALA A 101 -11.36 -7.50 0.09
CA ALA A 101 -12.43 -6.75 0.74
C ALA A 101 -13.23 -5.86 -0.22
N THR A 102 -12.59 -5.29 -1.25
CA THR A 102 -13.29 -4.45 -2.24
C THR A 102 -14.21 -5.27 -3.16
N GLU A 103 -13.93 -6.54 -3.35
CA GLU A 103 -14.83 -7.50 -3.99
C GLU A 103 -15.99 -7.92 -3.07
N LEU A 104 -15.71 -8.17 -1.78
CA LEU A 104 -16.72 -8.59 -0.80
C LEU A 104 -17.71 -7.48 -0.43
N TYR A 105 -17.23 -6.23 -0.42
CA TYR A 105 -17.97 -5.04 0.02
C TYR A 105 -17.89 -3.90 -1.02
N PRO A 106 -18.45 -4.11 -2.23
CA PRO A 106 -18.38 -3.13 -3.32
C PRO A 106 -19.16 -1.84 -3.04
N GLU A 107 -20.01 -1.83 -2.01
CA GLU A 107 -20.73 -0.63 -1.57
C GLU A 107 -19.84 0.38 -0.83
N ILE A 108 -18.66 -0.03 -0.37
CA ILE A 108 -17.68 0.88 0.24
C ILE A 108 -16.97 1.65 -0.86
N ASN A 109 -17.33 2.92 -0.98
CA ASN A 109 -16.55 3.89 -1.74
C ASN A 109 -15.27 4.23 -0.96
N TYR A 110 -14.18 3.55 -1.31
CA TYR A 110 -12.86 3.83 -0.74
C TYR A 110 -12.23 5.09 -1.34
N VAL A 111 -11.37 5.74 -0.56
CA VAL A 111 -10.60 6.92 -0.93
C VAL A 111 -9.49 6.51 -1.90
N SER A 112 -9.45 7.14 -3.07
CA SER A 112 -8.38 6.91 -4.03
C SER A 112 -7.07 7.57 -3.58
N ALA A 113 -5.92 7.03 -3.98
CA ALA A 113 -4.62 7.66 -3.70
C ALA A 113 -4.56 9.13 -4.19
N VAL A 114 -5.20 9.42 -5.33
CA VAL A 114 -5.32 10.78 -5.88
C VAL A 114 -6.12 11.69 -4.95
N ASP A 115 -7.28 11.22 -4.48
CA ASP A 115 -8.15 12.02 -3.61
C ASP A 115 -7.56 12.21 -2.22
N TYR A 116 -6.83 11.21 -1.70
CA TYR A 116 -6.08 11.33 -0.46
C TYR A 116 -5.01 12.42 -0.56
N MET A 117 -4.21 12.41 -1.64
CA MET A 117 -3.12 13.38 -1.81
C MET A 117 -3.60 14.83 -1.97
N LYS A 118 -4.80 15.07 -2.50
CA LYS A 118 -5.38 16.42 -2.59
C LYS A 118 -5.52 17.11 -1.22
N ARG A 119 -5.54 16.35 -0.12
CA ARG A 119 -5.59 16.90 1.25
C ARG A 119 -4.33 17.69 1.64
N TYR A 120 -3.24 17.53 0.89
CA TYR A 120 -1.94 18.16 1.15
C TYR A 120 -1.61 19.32 0.21
N LEU A 121 -2.54 19.71 -0.66
CA LEU A 121 -2.44 20.90 -1.51
C LEU A 121 -2.97 22.13 -0.75
#